data_AF-A0A841WNN3-F1
#
_entry.id   AF-A0A841WNN3-F1
#
_cell.length_a   1.000
_cell.length_b   1.000
_cell.length_c   1.000
_cell.angle_alpha   90.00
_cell.angle_beta   90.00
_cell.angle_gamma   90.00
#
_symmetry.space_group_name_H-M   'P 1'
#
loop_
_entity.id
_entity.type
_entity.pdbx_description
1 polymer ?
#
loop_
_entity_poly.entity_id
_entity_poly.type
_entity_poly.pdbx_seq_one_letter_code
_entity_poly.pdbx_strand_id
1 'polypeptide(L)'
;MNKRKTFIIQGHQDELERIVALFESGELNNLLGIKILDVGMISAERVKAEQAMSLASQSLIESVNTELDLYRVWLDSLWQKGLQPAVRSSQSITGIKLIQFQDNSVELLITISSLSPTEIQIFLQVRPPAGKGYLPVGLKASIFDEFGEIILEKSADNHSNILDITYGQRFTCELNDSFTVGLTLGNETVKEDFPG
;
A
#
# COMPACT_ATOMS: atom_id res chain seq x y z
N MET A 1 21.59 0.20 -3.65
CA MET A 1 20.50 -0.57 -3.00
C MET A 1 20.90 -0.91 -1.58
N ASN A 2 20.20 -0.39 -0.56
CA ASN A 2 20.39 -0.85 0.81
C ASN A 2 19.86 -2.28 0.93
N LYS A 3 20.68 -3.20 1.46
CA LYS A 3 20.28 -4.60 1.68
C LYS A 3 19.18 -4.64 2.73
N ARG A 4 17.93 -4.84 2.30
CA ARG A 4 16.79 -5.16 3.18
C ARG A 4 17.00 -6.55 3.77
N LYS A 5 16.70 -6.73 5.05
CA LYS A 5 16.71 -8.03 5.72
C LYS A 5 15.31 -8.30 6.27
N THR A 6 14.77 -9.46 5.97
CA THR A 6 13.47 -9.92 6.47
C THR A 6 13.70 -10.84 7.65
N PHE A 7 13.00 -10.58 8.76
CA PHE A 7 12.95 -11.48 9.92
C PHE A 7 11.57 -12.11 9.97
N ILE A 8 11.51 -13.43 10.08
CA ILE A 8 10.26 -14.19 10.20
C ILE A 8 10.20 -14.73 11.62
N ILE A 9 9.13 -14.38 12.32
CA ILE A 9 8.89 -14.77 13.72
C ILE A 9 7.57 -15.53 13.76
N GLN A 10 7.54 -16.68 14.43
CA GLN A 10 6.32 -17.45 14.65
C GLN A 10 5.61 -16.94 15.90
N GLY A 11 4.30 -16.77 15.84
CA GLY A 11 3.47 -16.28 16.93
C GLY A 11 1.98 -16.42 16.65
N HIS A 12 1.16 -16.04 17.63
CA HIS A 12 -0.29 -16.00 17.51
C HIS A 12 -0.78 -14.68 16.89
N GLN A 13 -2.00 -14.68 16.35
CA GLN A 13 -2.58 -13.49 15.70
C GLN A 13 -2.68 -12.29 16.68
N ASP A 14 -3.05 -12.54 17.93
CA ASP A 14 -3.15 -11.49 18.97
C ASP A 14 -1.79 -10.81 19.24
N GLU A 15 -0.69 -11.54 19.07
CA GLU A 15 0.66 -11.00 19.21
C GLU A 15 1.04 -10.12 18.03
N LEU A 16 0.57 -10.45 16.82
CA LEU A 16 0.75 -9.62 15.63
C LEU A 16 0.07 -8.25 15.80
N GLU A 17 -1.17 -8.23 16.29
CA GLU A 17 -1.89 -6.96 16.52
C GLU A 17 -1.11 -6.03 17.46
N ARG A 18 -0.52 -6.60 18.51
CA ARG A 18 0.34 -5.85 19.43
C ARG A 18 1.63 -5.36 18.77
N ILE A 19 2.28 -6.17 17.94
CA ILE A 19 3.50 -5.76 17.21
C ILE A 19 3.17 -4.68 16.19
N VAL A 20 2.04 -4.77 15.50
CA VAL A 20 1.56 -3.74 14.57
C VAL A 20 1.31 -2.42 15.30
N ALA A 21 0.65 -2.44 16.46
CA ALA A 21 0.45 -1.23 17.26
C ALA A 21 1.79 -0.58 17.71
N LEU A 22 2.80 -1.39 18.06
CA LEU A 22 4.14 -0.90 18.40
C LEU A 22 4.89 -0.35 17.17
N PHE A 23 4.65 -0.92 15.99
CA PHE A 23 5.22 -0.43 14.74
C PHE A 23 4.60 0.91 14.34
N GLU A 24 3.27 1.02 14.36
CA GLU A 24 2.54 2.24 14.02
C GLU A 24 2.87 3.41 14.97
N SER A 25 3.11 3.12 16.25
CA SER A 25 3.56 4.12 17.23
C SER A 25 5.05 4.45 17.15
N GLY A 26 5.84 3.70 16.37
CA GLY A 26 7.29 3.85 16.26
C GLY A 26 8.08 3.29 17.45
N GLU A 27 7.42 2.80 18.50
CA GLU A 27 8.06 2.22 19.68
C GLU A 27 8.88 0.97 19.34
N LEU A 28 8.44 0.20 18.34
CA LEU A 28 9.14 -1.00 17.88
C LEU A 28 10.56 -0.70 17.36
N ASN A 29 10.76 0.44 16.69
CA ASN A 29 12.08 0.87 16.23
C ASN A 29 13.02 1.17 17.40
N ASN A 30 12.48 1.84 18.42
CA ASN A 30 13.24 2.21 19.61
C ASN A 30 13.65 0.97 20.41
N LEU A 31 12.74 0.00 20.54
CA LEU A 31 12.97 -1.25 21.26
C LEU A 31 14.05 -2.11 20.57
N LEU A 32 14.03 -2.20 19.25
CA LEU A 32 14.94 -3.07 18.50
C LEU A 32 16.25 -2.39 18.09
N GLY A 33 16.35 -1.06 18.23
CA GLY A 33 17.53 -0.28 17.82
C GLY A 33 17.78 -0.32 16.31
N ILE A 34 16.78 -0.74 15.52
CA ILE A 34 16.84 -0.85 14.06
C ILE A 34 15.60 -0.20 13.46
N LYS A 35 15.74 0.38 12.26
CA LYS A 35 14.60 0.91 11.52
C LYS A 35 13.80 -0.26 10.94
N ILE A 36 12.67 -0.57 11.55
CA ILE A 36 11.67 -1.45 10.98
C ILE A 36 10.97 -0.67 9.88
N LEU A 37 10.92 -1.28 8.70
CA LEU A 37 10.28 -0.69 7.53
C LEU A 37 8.85 -1.22 7.38
N ASP A 38 8.56 -2.41 7.91
CA ASP A 38 7.36 -3.16 7.59
C ASP A 38 7.10 -4.26 8.64
N VAL A 39 5.83 -4.55 8.92
CA VAL A 39 5.37 -5.64 9.80
C VAL A 39 4.14 -6.28 9.16
N GLY A 40 4.08 -7.61 9.17
CA GLY A 40 2.97 -8.34 8.57
C GLY A 40 2.90 -9.82 8.93
N MET A 41 1.76 -10.43 8.59
CA MET A 41 1.58 -11.87 8.65
C MET A 41 1.98 -12.53 7.33
N ILE A 42 2.75 -13.60 7.40
CA ILE A 42 3.04 -14.46 6.25
C ILE A 42 2.51 -15.85 6.57
N SER A 43 1.76 -16.47 5.65
CA SER A 43 1.26 -17.84 5.88
C SER A 43 2.43 -18.82 5.97
N ALA A 44 2.34 -19.79 6.89
CA ALA A 44 3.37 -20.80 7.06
C ALA A 44 3.60 -21.64 5.79
N GLU A 45 2.57 -21.79 4.94
CA GLU A 45 2.67 -22.45 3.63
C GLU A 45 3.55 -21.64 2.66
N ARG A 46 3.43 -20.30 2.66
CA ARG A 46 4.25 -19.41 1.82
C ARG A 46 5.71 -19.41 2.28
N VAL A 47 5.96 -19.45 3.59
CA VAL A 47 7.32 -19.59 4.15
C VAL A 47 7.95 -20.92 3.76
N LYS A 48 7.19 -22.02 3.83
CA LYS A 48 7.65 -23.34 3.38
C LYS A 48 7.90 -23.37 1.87
N ALA A 49 7.06 -22.72 1.07
CA ALA A 49 7.26 -22.60 -0.37
C ALA A 49 8.52 -21.78 -0.70
N GLU A 50 8.79 -20.68 0.00
CA GLU A 50 10.01 -19.88 -0.18
C GLU A 50 11.28 -20.61 0.28
N GLN A 51 11.22 -21.36 1.38
CA GLN A 51 12.34 -22.19 1.86
C GLN A 51 12.58 -23.40 0.95
N ALA A 52 11.52 -24.05 0.46
CA ALA A 52 11.61 -25.12 -0.53
C ALA A 52 12.14 -24.60 -1.88
N MET A 53 11.69 -23.42 -2.32
CA MET A 53 12.25 -22.73 -3.49
C MET A 53 13.72 -22.39 -3.28
N SER A 54 14.15 -21.91 -2.11
CA SER A 54 15.55 -21.60 -1.82
C SER A 54 16.47 -22.82 -1.90
N LEU A 55 15.97 -24.02 -1.57
CA LEU A 55 16.72 -25.28 -1.71
C LEU A 55 16.70 -25.80 -3.15
N ALA A 56 15.56 -25.68 -3.84
CA ALA A 56 15.42 -26.02 -5.26
C ALA A 56 16.17 -25.05 -6.20
N SER A 57 16.46 -23.83 -5.72
CA SER A 57 17.18 -22.77 -6.45
C SER A 57 18.64 -23.11 -6.76
N GLN A 58 19.22 -24.16 -6.16
CA GLN A 58 20.56 -24.60 -6.54
C GLN A 58 20.57 -25.55 -7.75
N SER A 59 19.42 -26.08 -8.18
CA SER A 59 19.35 -27.04 -9.30
C SER A 59 18.37 -26.66 -10.43
N LEU A 60 17.62 -25.56 -10.32
CA LEU A 60 16.59 -25.16 -11.31
C LEU A 60 16.79 -23.74 -11.87
N ILE A 61 18.02 -23.23 -11.93
CA ILE A 61 18.32 -21.90 -12.50
C ILE A 61 18.01 -21.82 -14.02
N GLU A 62 17.68 -22.93 -14.69
CA GLU A 62 17.49 -22.95 -16.16
C GLU A 62 16.08 -23.28 -16.68
N SER A 63 15.06 -23.56 -15.87
CA SER A 63 13.81 -24.11 -16.46
C SER A 63 12.48 -23.95 -15.71
N VAL A 64 12.25 -22.88 -14.95
CA VAL A 64 10.87 -22.53 -14.56
C VAL A 64 10.67 -21.02 -14.63
N ASN A 65 9.72 -20.63 -15.47
CA ASN A 65 9.24 -19.27 -15.71
C ASN A 65 9.21 -18.41 -14.45
N THR A 66 9.90 -17.28 -14.53
CA THR A 66 9.62 -16.03 -13.83
C THR A 66 8.17 -15.62 -14.10
N GLU A 67 7.22 -16.23 -13.39
CA GLU A 67 5.91 -15.63 -13.18
C GLU A 67 6.20 -14.36 -12.38
N LEU A 68 6.19 -13.20 -13.04
CA LEU A 68 6.31 -11.91 -12.38
C LEU A 68 5.26 -11.88 -11.27
N ASP A 69 5.69 -11.93 -10.01
CA ASP A 69 4.81 -11.72 -8.86
C ASP A 69 4.36 -10.25 -8.95
N LEU A 70 3.28 -9.98 -9.70
CA LEU A 70 2.75 -8.65 -10.02
C LEU A 70 2.60 -7.81 -8.75
N TYR A 71 2.19 -8.48 -7.67
CA TYR A 71 2.08 -7.92 -6.34
C TYR A 71 3.42 -7.38 -5.81
N ARG A 72 4.56 -8.02 -6.09
CA ARG A 72 5.90 -7.49 -5.76
C ARG A 72 6.31 -6.32 -6.63
N VAL A 73 6.00 -6.36 -7.93
CA VAL A 73 6.33 -5.27 -8.87
C VAL A 73 5.61 -3.99 -8.43
N TRP A 74 4.30 -4.10 -8.20
CA TRP A 74 3.48 -3.00 -7.70
C TRP A 74 3.94 -2.51 -6.35
N LEU A 75 4.30 -3.43 -5.45
CA LEU A 75 4.81 -3.06 -4.14
C LEU A 75 6.09 -2.22 -4.21
N ASP A 76 7.07 -2.67 -4.99
CA ASP A 76 8.33 -1.93 -5.14
C ASP A 76 8.11 -0.55 -5.77
N SER A 77 7.17 -0.47 -6.71
CA SER A 77 6.72 0.78 -7.30
C SER A 77 6.11 1.75 -6.27
N LEU A 78 5.13 1.31 -5.48
CA LEU A 78 4.49 2.15 -4.45
C LEU A 78 5.53 2.75 -3.49
N TRP A 79 6.54 1.96 -3.13
CA TRP A 79 7.62 2.40 -2.26
C TRP A 79 8.57 3.40 -2.91
N GLN A 80 8.88 3.23 -4.19
CA GLN A 80 9.65 4.24 -4.94
C GLN A 80 8.91 5.57 -5.01
N LYS A 81 7.56 5.56 -4.98
CA LYS A 81 6.71 6.75 -4.92
C LYS A 81 6.60 7.37 -3.53
N GLY A 82 7.29 6.80 -2.53
CA GLY A 82 7.38 7.33 -1.17
C GLY A 82 6.26 6.88 -0.24
N LEU A 83 5.38 5.96 -0.66
CA LEU A 83 4.40 5.36 0.26
C LEU A 83 5.16 4.54 1.31
N GLN A 84 4.98 4.87 2.57
CA GLN A 84 5.51 4.08 3.68
C GLN A 84 4.57 2.89 3.93
N PRO A 85 5.10 1.67 4.16
CA PRO A 85 4.27 0.56 4.63
C PRO A 85 3.57 0.93 5.94
N ALA A 86 2.26 0.69 6.02
CA ALA A 86 1.50 0.90 7.25
C ALA A 86 0.99 -0.41 7.85
N VAL A 87 0.37 -1.27 7.03
CA VAL A 87 -0.16 -2.57 7.49
C VAL A 87 -0.01 -3.61 6.38
N ARG A 88 0.40 -4.83 6.74
CA ARG A 88 0.34 -6.00 5.86
C ARG A 88 -0.46 -7.15 6.47
N SER A 89 -1.38 -7.68 5.69
CA SER A 89 -1.94 -9.00 5.90
C SER A 89 -1.29 -10.02 4.95
N SER A 90 -1.65 -11.29 5.08
CA SER A 90 -1.22 -12.33 4.13
C SER A 90 -1.70 -12.09 2.69
N GLN A 91 -2.70 -11.22 2.49
CA GLN A 91 -3.38 -11.01 1.20
C GLN A 91 -3.40 -9.54 0.74
N SER A 92 -2.99 -8.58 1.58
CA SER A 92 -3.03 -7.16 1.25
C SER A 92 -1.92 -6.35 1.91
N ILE A 93 -1.50 -5.27 1.26
CA ILE A 93 -0.53 -4.30 1.77
C ILE A 93 -1.12 -2.91 1.65
N THR A 94 -1.00 -2.12 2.72
CA THR A 94 -1.36 -0.71 2.71
C THR A 94 -0.12 0.15 2.78
N GLY A 95 0.04 1.04 1.81
CA GLY A 95 1.01 2.13 1.82
C GLY A 95 0.35 3.46 2.17
N ILE A 96 1.06 4.35 2.85
CA ILE A 96 0.58 5.68 3.23
C ILE A 96 1.54 6.74 2.72
N LYS A 97 1.01 7.80 2.13
CA LYS A 97 1.75 9.00 1.74
C LYS A 97 1.06 10.25 2.26
N LEU A 98 1.82 11.14 2.89
CA LEU A 98 1.35 12.46 3.30
C LEU A 98 1.37 13.40 2.11
N ILE A 99 0.22 13.97 1.77
CA ILE A 99 0.05 14.96 0.72
C ILE A 99 -0.14 16.32 1.37
N GLN A 100 0.66 17.29 0.93
CA GLN A 100 0.68 18.66 1.45
C GLN A 100 0.00 19.59 0.46
N PHE A 101 -0.93 20.40 0.97
CA PHE A 101 -1.45 21.61 0.35
C PHE A 101 -0.84 22.82 1.08
N GLN A 102 -1.10 24.05 0.62
CA GLN A 102 -0.53 25.25 1.27
C GLN A 102 -0.79 25.31 2.79
N ASP A 103 -2.04 25.14 3.20
CA ASP A 103 -2.45 25.29 4.60
C ASP A 103 -2.95 23.99 5.24
N ASN A 104 -3.00 22.89 4.48
CA ASN A 104 -3.61 21.63 4.91
C ASN A 104 -2.76 20.44 4.49
N SER A 105 -2.95 19.30 5.15
CA SER A 105 -2.38 18.03 4.70
C SER A 105 -3.34 16.89 4.91
N VAL A 106 -3.19 15.85 4.11
CA VAL A 106 -3.99 14.62 4.17
C VAL A 106 -3.10 13.42 3.94
N GLU A 107 -3.49 12.27 4.48
CA GLU A 107 -2.87 10.99 4.20
C GLU A 107 -3.63 10.30 3.07
N LEU A 108 -2.92 9.96 1.99
CA LEU A 108 -3.38 9.05 0.95
C LEU A 108 -2.97 7.62 1.34
N LEU A 109 -3.96 6.74 1.46
CA LEU A 109 -3.78 5.32 1.72
C LEU A 109 -4.09 4.56 0.45
N ILE A 110 -3.17 3.66 0.09
CA ILE A 110 -3.33 2.74 -1.03
C ILE A 110 -3.17 1.34 -0.49
N THR A 111 -4.24 0.56 -0.56
CA THR A 111 -4.21 -0.86 -0.24
C THR A 111 -4.28 -1.66 -1.52
N ILE A 112 -3.30 -2.53 -1.75
CA ILE A 112 -3.34 -3.50 -2.85
C ILE A 112 -3.60 -4.90 -2.30
N SER A 113 -4.43 -5.68 -2.99
CA SER A 113 -4.64 -7.10 -2.70
C SER A 113 -4.57 -7.92 -3.99
N SER A 114 -3.87 -9.04 -3.96
CA SER A 114 -3.81 -9.95 -5.11
C SER A 114 -5.15 -10.64 -5.29
N LEU A 115 -5.68 -10.60 -6.52
CA LEU A 115 -6.86 -11.35 -6.93
C LEU A 115 -6.45 -12.61 -7.70
N SER A 116 -5.44 -12.48 -8.54
CA SER A 116 -4.80 -13.55 -9.31
C SER A 116 -3.31 -13.23 -9.51
N PRO A 117 -2.51 -14.09 -10.15
CA PRO A 117 -1.12 -13.78 -10.50
C PRO A 117 -0.95 -12.53 -11.38
N THR A 118 -1.97 -12.16 -12.16
CA THR A 118 -1.92 -11.08 -13.16
C THR A 118 -2.87 -9.92 -12.86
N GLU A 119 -3.58 -9.95 -11.74
CA GLU A 119 -4.59 -8.95 -11.41
C GLU A 119 -4.54 -8.60 -9.91
N ILE A 120 -4.56 -7.29 -9.62
CA ILE A 120 -4.67 -6.76 -8.26
C ILE A 120 -5.94 -5.91 -8.12
N GLN A 121 -6.49 -5.91 -6.92
CA GLN A 121 -7.50 -4.93 -6.51
C GLN A 121 -6.81 -3.82 -5.72
N ILE A 122 -7.24 -2.59 -5.98
CA ILE A 122 -6.73 -1.40 -5.32
C ILE A 122 -7.87 -0.74 -4.54
N PHE A 123 -7.60 -0.42 -3.28
CA PHE A 123 -8.46 0.40 -2.44
C PHE A 123 -7.76 1.72 -2.16
N LEU A 124 -8.46 2.82 -2.37
CA LEU A 124 -7.92 4.16 -2.22
C LEU A 124 -8.75 4.95 -1.22
N GLN A 125 -8.08 5.39 -0.16
CA GLN A 125 -8.68 6.15 0.92
C GLN A 125 -7.87 7.40 1.21
N VAL A 126 -8.56 8.47 1.58
CA VAL A 126 -7.93 9.69 2.08
C VAL A 126 -8.43 9.95 3.48
N ARG A 127 -7.52 10.26 4.41
CA ARG A 127 -7.88 10.57 5.80
C ARG A 127 -7.04 11.74 6.34
N PRO A 128 -7.43 12.36 7.46
CA PRO A 128 -6.62 13.34 8.15
C PRO A 128 -5.27 12.76 8.61
N PRO A 129 -4.22 13.57 8.73
CA PRO A 129 -2.94 13.13 9.25
C PRO A 129 -3.07 12.44 10.61
N ALA A 130 -2.36 11.32 10.79
CA ALA A 130 -2.45 10.46 11.96
C ALA A 130 -3.87 9.92 12.27
N GLY A 131 -4.79 9.96 11.29
CA GLY A 131 -6.17 9.48 11.43
C GLY A 131 -7.04 10.30 12.41
N LYS A 132 -6.63 11.53 12.76
CA LYS A 132 -7.33 12.35 13.77
C LYS A 132 -7.99 13.58 13.17
N GLY A 133 -9.24 13.82 13.53
CA GLY A 133 -10.02 14.98 13.09
C GLY A 133 -10.86 14.72 11.85
N TYR A 134 -11.05 15.76 11.04
CA TYR A 134 -11.88 15.74 9.84
C TYR A 134 -11.05 16.13 8.62
N LEU A 135 -11.48 15.64 7.44
CA LEU A 135 -10.89 16.04 6.19
C LEU A 135 -11.14 17.54 5.93
N PRO A 136 -10.23 18.23 5.22
CA PRO A 136 -10.47 19.60 4.79
C PRO A 136 -11.76 19.72 3.98
N VAL A 137 -12.55 20.75 4.30
CA VAL A 137 -13.81 21.04 3.60
C VAL A 137 -13.54 21.32 2.12
N GLY A 138 -14.30 20.67 1.24
CA GLY A 138 -14.16 20.84 -0.21
C GLY A 138 -13.05 20.01 -0.84
N LEU A 139 -12.42 19.10 -0.09
CA LEU A 139 -11.49 18.11 -0.64
C LEU A 139 -12.21 17.21 -1.65
N LYS A 140 -11.61 17.03 -2.81
CA LYS A 140 -12.02 16.07 -3.83
C LYS A 140 -10.88 15.12 -4.13
N ALA A 141 -11.23 13.89 -4.45
CA ALA A 141 -10.28 12.88 -4.86
C ALA A 141 -10.81 12.16 -6.10
N SER A 142 -9.95 12.04 -7.09
CA SER A 142 -10.28 11.47 -8.40
C SER A 142 -9.21 10.48 -8.84
N ILE A 143 -9.62 9.42 -9.54
CA ILE A 143 -8.74 8.44 -10.17
C ILE A 143 -8.85 8.64 -11.67
N PHE A 144 -7.70 8.76 -12.33
CA PHE A 144 -7.59 8.91 -13.76
C PHE A 144 -6.95 7.68 -14.38
N ASP A 145 -7.39 7.30 -15.57
CA ASP A 145 -6.75 6.27 -16.39
C ASP A 145 -5.46 6.79 -17.06
N GLU A 146 -4.83 5.94 -17.89
CA GLU A 146 -3.63 6.27 -18.65
C GLU A 146 -3.83 7.37 -19.70
N PHE A 147 -5.08 7.64 -20.11
CA PHE A 147 -5.43 8.71 -21.05
C PHE A 147 -5.75 10.03 -20.32
N GLY A 148 -5.80 10.01 -18.99
CA GLY A 148 -6.14 11.16 -18.15
C GLY A 148 -7.64 11.39 -18.03
N GLU A 149 -8.47 10.40 -18.36
CA GLU A 149 -9.92 10.45 -18.14
C GLU A 149 -10.25 10.06 -16.70
N ILE A 150 -11.25 10.72 -16.11
CA ILE A 150 -11.69 10.42 -14.74
C ILE A 150 -12.51 9.13 -14.75
N ILE A 151 -11.99 8.10 -14.07
CA ILE A 151 -12.69 6.83 -13.86
C ILE A 151 -13.60 6.94 -12.63
N LEU A 152 -13.09 7.54 -11.55
CA LEU A 152 -13.79 7.70 -10.28
C LEU A 152 -13.51 9.07 -9.70
N GLU A 153 -14.53 9.69 -9.09
CA GLU A 153 -14.39 10.94 -8.34
C GLU A 153 -15.33 10.93 -7.14
N LYS A 154 -14.82 11.38 -6.00
CA LYS A 154 -15.61 11.65 -4.80
C LYS A 154 -15.16 12.92 -4.10
N SER A 155 -16.09 13.54 -3.39
CA SER A 155 -15.83 14.72 -2.56
C SER A 155 -16.02 14.35 -1.08
N ALA A 156 -15.21 14.96 -0.21
CA ALA A 156 -15.39 14.86 1.23
C ALA A 156 -16.57 15.74 1.67
N ASP A 157 -17.42 15.20 2.53
CA ASP A 157 -18.47 15.97 3.19
C ASP A 157 -17.89 16.75 4.39
N ASN A 158 -18.63 17.75 4.87
CA ASN A 158 -18.18 18.72 5.88
C ASN A 158 -17.76 18.13 7.24
N HIS A 159 -17.91 16.82 7.46
CA HIS A 159 -17.51 16.13 8.70
C HIS A 159 -16.99 14.71 8.44
N SER A 160 -16.53 14.43 7.21
CA SER A 160 -15.94 13.12 6.90
C SER A 160 -14.54 13.03 7.47
N ASN A 161 -14.26 12.01 8.27
CA ASN A 161 -12.92 11.66 8.74
C ASN A 161 -12.20 10.70 7.79
N ILE A 162 -12.90 10.20 6.76
CA ILE A 162 -12.36 9.35 5.72
C ILE A 162 -13.12 9.59 4.41
N LEU A 163 -12.41 9.57 3.30
CA LEU A 163 -12.94 9.60 1.96
C LEU A 163 -12.45 8.34 1.24
N ASP A 164 -13.33 7.36 1.11
CA ASP A 164 -13.04 6.12 0.38
C ASP A 164 -13.49 6.26 -1.07
N ILE A 165 -12.52 6.49 -1.96
CA ILE A 165 -12.73 6.77 -3.39
C ILE A 165 -13.28 5.52 -4.08
N THR A 166 -12.80 4.35 -3.65
CA THR A 166 -13.15 3.04 -4.19
C THR A 166 -14.40 2.42 -3.55
N TYR A 167 -14.98 3.02 -2.50
CA TYR A 167 -16.15 2.44 -1.85
C TYR A 167 -17.32 2.23 -2.81
N GLY A 168 -17.85 1.00 -2.85
CA GLY A 168 -18.97 0.61 -3.69
C GLY A 168 -18.59 0.29 -5.15
N GLN A 169 -17.33 0.41 -5.54
CA GLN A 169 -16.85 0.08 -6.89
C GLN A 169 -15.55 -0.71 -6.84
N ARG A 170 -15.45 -1.78 -7.62
CA ARG A 170 -14.23 -2.57 -7.70
C ARG A 170 -13.26 -1.85 -8.63
N PHE A 171 -12.12 -1.41 -8.12
CA PHE A 171 -11.03 -0.85 -8.91
C PHE A 171 -9.89 -1.87 -8.99
N THR A 172 -9.59 -2.34 -10.20
CA THR A 172 -8.60 -3.39 -10.46
C THR A 172 -7.58 -2.91 -11.48
N CYS A 173 -6.38 -3.46 -11.38
CA CYS A 173 -5.29 -3.21 -12.33
C CYS A 173 -4.62 -4.53 -12.71
N GLU A 174 -4.20 -4.62 -13.96
CA GLU A 174 -3.37 -5.68 -14.51
C GLU A 174 -1.89 -5.26 -14.59
N LEU A 175 -1.03 -6.16 -15.07
CA LEU A 175 0.38 -5.86 -15.35
C LEU A 175 0.46 -4.80 -16.47
N ASN A 176 1.20 -3.71 -16.23
CA ASN A 176 1.35 -2.54 -17.12
C ASN A 176 0.20 -1.53 -17.14
N ASP A 177 -0.85 -1.70 -16.32
CA ASP A 177 -1.86 -0.66 -16.12
C ASP A 177 -1.32 0.51 -15.28
N SER A 178 -1.46 1.73 -15.77
CA SER A 178 -1.12 2.92 -14.98
C SER A 178 -2.36 3.72 -14.64
N PHE A 179 -2.38 4.32 -13.45
CA PHE A 179 -3.43 5.26 -13.06
C PHE A 179 -2.84 6.44 -12.31
N THR A 180 -3.59 7.54 -12.27
CA THR A 180 -3.23 8.72 -11.50
C THR A 180 -4.25 8.96 -10.40
N VAL A 181 -3.80 9.28 -9.20
CA VAL A 181 -4.68 9.82 -8.14
C VAL A 181 -4.52 11.33 -8.11
N GLY A 182 -5.61 12.07 -8.32
CA GLY A 182 -5.64 13.51 -8.13
C GLY A 182 -6.39 13.87 -6.85
N LEU A 183 -5.79 14.71 -6.02
CA LEU A 183 -6.42 15.32 -4.86
C LEU A 183 -6.54 16.82 -5.10
N THR A 184 -7.76 17.35 -5.00
CA THR A 184 -8.05 18.77 -5.24
C THR A 184 -8.65 19.40 -4.00
N LEU A 185 -8.11 20.55 -3.57
CA LEU A 185 -8.62 21.34 -2.46
C LEU A 185 -8.65 22.81 -2.86
N GLY A 186 -9.86 23.37 -3.00
CA GLY A 186 -10.04 24.72 -3.53
C GLY A 186 -9.50 24.83 -4.96
N ASN A 187 -8.43 25.61 -5.15
CA ASN A 187 -7.78 25.82 -6.45
C ASN A 187 -6.48 25.02 -6.63
N GLU A 188 -6.09 24.23 -5.63
CA GLU A 188 -4.89 23.41 -5.67
C GLU A 188 -5.23 21.98 -6.05
N THR A 189 -4.44 21.41 -6.96
CA THR A 189 -4.52 19.99 -7.33
C THR A 189 -3.14 19.36 -7.22
N VAL A 190 -3.05 18.28 -6.47
CA VAL A 190 -1.87 17.41 -6.41
C VAL A 190 -2.20 16.13 -7.17
N LYS A 191 -1.31 15.70 -8.07
CA LYS A 191 -1.43 14.43 -8.81
C LYS A 191 -0.30 13.49 -8.44
N GLU A 192 -0.63 12.22 -8.27
CA GLU A 192 0.28 11.14 -7.95
C GLU A 192 0.09 10.02 -8.97
N ASP A 193 1.12 9.82 -9.81
CA ASP A 193 1.08 8.78 -10.83
C ASP A 193 1.57 7.44 -10.25
N PHE A 194 0.78 6.39 -10.47
CA PHE A 194 1.09 5.02 -10.10
C PHE A 194 1.31 4.20 -11.37
N PRO A 195 2.47 3.52 -11.51
CA PRO A 195 2.82 2.84 -12.73
C PRO A 195 2.16 1.47 -12.82
N GLY A 196 2.13 0.98 -14.06
CA GLY A 196 1.91 -0.42 -14.38
C GLY A 196 3.18 -1.22 -14.56
#